data_AF-A0AB36J6G5-F1
#
_entry.id   AF-A0AB36J6G5-F1
#
_cell.length_a   1.000
_cell.length_b   1.000
_cell.length_c   1.000
_cell.angle_alpha   90.00
_cell.angle_beta   90.00
_cell.angle_gamma   90.00
#
_symmetry.space_group_name_H-M   'P 1'
#
loop_
_entity.id
_entity.type
_entity.pdbx_description
1 polymer ?
#
loop_
_entity_poly.entity_id
_entity_poly.type
_entity_poly.pdbx_seq_one_letter_code
_entity_poly.pdbx_strand_id
1 'polypeptide(L)' 'MHRRQVSCFLIADHDRKIFNVIESANGHGWLQDRIGEQQAKGRDVRGYPSTKPASEVREDYQKSFGYEYSKDTVL' A
#
# COMPACT_ATOMS: atom_id res chain seq x y z
N MET A 1 -21.58 11.66 -14.52
CA MET A 1 -20.97 10.77 -13.52
C MET A 1 -19.63 11.34 -13.10
N HIS A 2 -19.47 11.85 -11.87
CA HIS A 2 -18.15 12.24 -11.35
C HIS A 2 -17.34 10.95 -11.11
N ARG A 3 -16.31 10.71 -11.93
CA ARG A 3 -15.34 9.64 -11.70
C ARG A 3 -14.62 9.98 -10.39
N ARG A 4 -14.88 9.23 -9.31
CA ARG A 4 -14.06 9.32 -8.10
C ARG A 4 -12.62 9.02 -8.51
N GLN A 5 -11.70 9.94 -8.26
CA GLN A 5 -10.28 9.68 -8.48
C GLN A 5 -9.87 8.53 -7.57
N VAL A 6 -9.48 7.42 -8.19
CA VAL A 6 -8.94 6.26 -7.48
C VAL A 6 -7.48 6.58 -7.16
N SER A 7 -7.14 6.52 -5.88
CA SER A 7 -5.77 6.71 -5.41
C SER A 7 -5.07 5.36 -5.32
N CYS A 8 -3.79 5.34 -5.67
CA CYS A 8 -2.93 4.17 -5.58
C CYS A 8 -2.13 4.24 -4.26
N PHE A 9 -2.09 3.15 -3.51
CA PHE A 9 -1.42 3.06 -2.22
C PHE A 9 -0.53 1.83 -2.18
N LEU A 10 0.76 2.01 -1.97
CA LEU A 10 1.66 0.92 -1.65
C LEU A 10 1.67 0.70 -0.15
N ILE A 11 1.52 -0.53 0.30
CA ILE A 11 1.63 -0.91 1.70
C ILE A 11 2.72 -1.97 1.81
N ALA A 12 3.71 -1.72 2.66
CA ALA A 12 4.84 -2.60 2.88
C ALA A 12 4.85 -3.09 4.32
N ASP A 13 5.02 -4.40 4.50
CA ASP A 13 5.32 -5.04 5.78
C ASP A 13 6.81 -5.32 5.83
N HIS A 14 7.50 -4.54 6.65
CA HIS A 14 8.96 -4.56 6.75
C HIS A 14 9.46 -5.79 7.51
N ASP A 15 8.65 -6.42 8.35
CA ASP A 15 9.01 -7.63 9.08
C ASP A 15 9.01 -8.83 8.13
N ARG A 16 7.94 -8.99 7.36
CA ARG A 16 7.76 -10.11 6.44
C ARG A 16 8.44 -9.89 5.09
N LYS A 17 8.95 -8.68 4.83
CA LYS A 17 9.54 -8.27 3.54
C LYS A 17 8.57 -8.47 2.37
N ILE A 18 7.29 -8.22 2.62
CA ILE A 18 6.23 -8.29 1.61
C ILE A 18 5.61 -6.92 1.41
N PHE A 19 4.99 -6.69 0.26
CA PHE A 19 4.22 -5.49 0.01
C PHE A 19 3.00 -5.79 -0.85
N ASN A 20 1.95 -4.97 -0.75
CA ASN A 20 0.83 -4.97 -1.67
C ASN A 20 0.55 -3.55 -2.18
N VAL A 21 -0.17 -3.47 -3.30
CA VAL A 21 -0.61 -2.21 -3.89
C VAL A 21 -2.12 -2.23 -3.96
N ILE A 22 -2.76 -1.20 -3.40
CA ILE A 22 -4.22 -1.05 -3.35
C ILE A 22 -4.62 0.18 -4.13
N GLU A 23 -5.58 0.00 -5.03
CA GLU A 23 -6.30 1.11 -5.66
C GLU A 23 -7.61 1.31 -4.91
N SER A 24 -7.79 2.49 -4.30
CA SER A 24 -8.99 2.79 -3.53
C SER A 24 -9.50 4.19 -3.83
N ALA A 25 -10.83 4.32 -3.87
CA ALA A 25 -11.49 5.62 -3.88
C ALA A 25 -11.48 6.30 -2.49
N ASN A 26 -11.04 5.57 -1.46
CA ASN A 26 -10.84 6.13 -0.13
C ASN A 26 -9.56 6.97 -0.12
N GLY A 27 -9.62 8.17 0.46
CA GLY A 27 -8.49 9.09 0.49
C GLY A 27 -7.38 8.66 1.46
N HIS A 28 -6.35 9.49 1.56
CA HIS A 28 -5.17 9.26 2.40
C HIS A 28 -5.51 8.96 3.88
N GLY A 29 -6.56 9.58 4.44
CA GLY A 29 -6.98 9.33 5.83
C GLY A 29 -7.33 7.87 6.11
N TRP A 30 -8.05 7.22 5.19
CA TRP A 30 -8.36 5.79 5.32
C TRP A 30 -7.10 4.92 5.34
N LEU A 31 -6.09 5.26 4.54
CA LEU A 31 -4.82 4.55 4.56
C LEU A 31 -4.13 4.71 5.93
N GLN A 32 -4.06 5.93 6.46
CA GLN A 32 -3.45 6.19 7.77
C GLN A 32 -4.16 5.41 8.88
N ASP A 33 -5.49 5.41 8.90
CA ASP A 33 -6.27 4.66 9.88
C ASP A 33 -5.95 3.16 9.83
N ARG A 34 -5.93 2.57 8.63
CA ARG A 34 -5.63 1.13 8.45
C ARG A 34 -4.19 0.77 8.82
N ILE A 35 -3.22 1.62 8.49
CA ILE A 35 -1.83 1.43 8.89
C ILE A 35 -1.72 1.53 10.42
N GLY A 36 -2.37 2.52 11.04
CA GLY A 36 -2.43 2.68 12.48
C GLY A 36 -3.02 1.46 13.19
N GLU A 37 -4.11 0.87 12.65
CA GLU A 37 -4.69 -0.38 13.17
C GLU A 37 -3.69 -1.55 13.14
N GLN A 38 -2.85 -1.66 12.10
CA GLN A 38 -1.83 -2.73 12.03
C GLN A 38 -0.64 -2.47 12.95
N GLN A 39 -0.20 -1.22 13.05
CA GLN A 39 0.87 -0.82 13.96
C GLN A 39 0.46 -0.99 15.43
N ALA A 40 -0.80 -0.72 15.77
CA ALA A 40 -1.35 -0.98 17.10
C ALA A 40 -1.37 -2.48 17.47
N LYS A 41 -1.38 -3.38 16.48
CA LYS A 41 -1.23 -4.83 16.65
C LYS A 41 0.24 -5.28 16.70
N GLY A 42 1.20 -4.34 16.64
CA GLY A 42 2.62 -4.62 16.70
C GLY A 42 3.27 -4.99 15.37
N ARG A 43 2.63 -4.73 14.22
CA ARG A 43 3.23 -5.01 12.89
C ARG A 43 3.99 -3.78 12.36
N ASP A 44 5.19 -3.95 11.82
CA ASP A 44 5.91 -2.87 11.11
C ASP A 44 5.40 -2.72 9.67
N VAL A 45 4.20 -2.14 9.54
CA VAL A 45 3.57 -1.86 8.25
C VAL A 45 3.63 -0.35 7.94
N ARG A 46 3.93 0.01 6.70
CA ARG A 46 3.98 1.40 6.22
C ARG A 46 3.22 1.56 4.91
N GLY A 47 2.47 2.66 4.81
CA GLY A 47 1.70 3.02 3.62
C GLY A 47 2.30 4.23 2.89
N TYR A 48 2.37 4.16 1.56
CA TYR A 48 2.89 5.21 0.69
C TYR A 48 1.86 5.52 -0.41
N PRO A 49 1.27 6.73 -0.43
CA PRO A 49 0.42 7.14 -1.53
C PRO A 49 1.26 7.33 -2.80
N SER A 50 0.68 6.98 -3.94
CA SER A 50 1.30 7.16 -5.25
C SER A 50 0.29 7.74 -6.24
N THR A 51 0.79 8.63 -7.10
CA THR A 51 0.07 9.14 -8.26
C THR A 51 0.25 8.26 -9.50
N LYS A 52 1.19 7.30 -9.44
CA LYS A 52 1.43 6.32 -10.51
C LYS A 52 0.41 5.19 -10.46
N PRO A 53 0.11 4.55 -11.62
CA PRO A 53 -0.74 3.36 -11.66
C PRO A 53 -0.12 2.20 -10.87
N ALA A 54 -0.97 1.29 -10.36
CA ALA A 54 -0.53 0.20 -9.49
C ALA A 54 0.55 -0.71 -10.10
N SER A 55 0.52 -0.92 -11.43
CA SER A 55 1.52 -1.70 -12.15
C SER A 55 2.93 -1.11 -12.04
N GLU A 56 3.06 0.20 -12.22
CA GLU A 56 4.35 0.90 -12.12
C GLU A 56 4.85 0.92 -10.69
N VAL A 57 3.97 1.22 -9.73
CA VAL A 57 4.31 1.25 -8.30
C VAL A 57 4.83 -0.11 -7.84
N ARG A 58 4.19 -1.19 -8.28
CA ARG A 58 4.62 -2.55 -7.98
C ARG A 58 6.02 -2.83 -8.51
N GLU A 59 6.26 -2.56 -9.80
CA GLU A 59 7.55 -2.84 -10.41
C GLU A 59 8.67 -2.00 -9.81
N ASP A 60 8.44 -0.70 -9.61
CA ASP A 60 9.41 0.23 -9.03
C ASP A 60 9.82 -0.22 -7.63
N TYR A 61 8.84 -0.56 -6.79
CA TYR A 61 9.11 -0.95 -5.40
C TYR A 61 9.81 -2.30 -5.31
N GLN A 62 9.36 -3.29 -6.10
CA GLN A 62 9.98 -4.61 -6.14
C GLN A 62 11.45 -4.52 -6.60
N LYS A 63 11.75 -3.71 -7.63
CA LYS A 63 13.12 -3.49 -8.11
C LYS A 63 13.99 -2.76 -7.08
N SER A 64 13.44 -1.79 -6.35
CA SER A 64 14.23 -0.94 -5.45
C SER A 64 14.52 -1.59 -4.10
N PHE A 65 13.56 -2.33 -3.54
CA PHE A 65 13.63 -2.86 -2.18
C PHE A 65 13.76 -4.38 -2.11
N GLY A 66 13.48 -5.10 -3.20
CA GLY A 66 13.55 -6.56 -3.26
C GLY A 66 12.47 -7.28 -2.44
N TYR A 67 11.40 -6.58 -2.04
CA TYR A 67 10.30 -7.17 -1.27
C TYR A 67 9.41 -8.00 -2.20
N GLU A 68 8.76 -9.02 -1.64
CA GLU A 68 7.86 -9.88 -2.41
C GLU A 68 6.48 -9.21 -2.56
N TYR A 69 5.97 -9.18 -3.79
CA TYR A 69 4.62 -8.69 -4.05
C TYR A 69 3.59 -9.73 -3.60
N SER A 70 2.75 -9.37 -2.63
CA SER A 70 1.64 -10.18 -2.17
C SER A 70 0.30 -9.64 -2.68
N LYS A 71 -0.55 -10.56 -3.17
CA LYS A 71 -1.96 -10.26 -3.44
C LYS A 71 -2.82 -10.36 -2.18
N ASP A 72 -2.32 -11.04 -1.15
CA ASP A 72 -2.96 -11.06 0.15
C ASP A 72 -2.78 -9.69 0.80
N THR A 73 -3.89 -9.10 1.21
CA THR A 73 -3.90 -7.76 1.80
C THR A 73 -2.98 -7.73 3.01
N VAL A 74 -2.00 -6.82 2.97
CA VAL A 74 -1.08 -6.61 4.10
C VAL A 74 -1.77 -5.84 5.23
N LEU A 75 -2.86 -5.13 4.92
CA LEU A 75 -3.79 -4.50 5.86
C LEU A 75 -4.72 -5.50 6.55
#